data_AF-A0A845WWN1-F1
#
_entry.id   AF-A0A845WWN1-F1
#
_cell.length_a   1.000
_cell.length_b   1.000
_cell.length_c   1.000
_cell.angle_alpha   90.00
_cell.angle_beta   90.00
_cell.angle_gamma   90.00
#
_symmetry.space_group_name_H-M   'P 1'
#
loop_
_entity.id
_entity.type
_entity.pdbx_description
1 polymer ?
#
loop_
_entity_poly.entity_id
_entity_poly.type
_entity_poly.pdbx_seq_one_letter_code
_entity_poly.pdbx_strand_id
1 'polypeptide(L)'
;MFSIDQAGYLRIFDGTVDIGAYELQDIDTTNEIQLPICGLSCTPHSSLPLIEPEPVSKADSLLSLEVEGVEVRLTNDYATLILENDDVNPLTIAQAQALMKNIEQQTGVRPAVLYFTFVPGSSTPATPPHLYESPATLTHENALERVFPIGLTPFSEPRRTAKPARASLPVPFNQAQLTQVQELGINNDKGDDQLQLILVTPEDYPIVRHPLGITRSQVAQQVQAFRTGLNSVVGDLYLPASQQLYDWLIRPLQDELQALEIEHLSIVADEGLRSLPMAALHDGEGFLVEDYSMGLIPSLSLIDWRYQPLHNATILAMGASEFAEQPPLPAVPIELNLITENPNQKYLNADFTYGNLRSQANQRQFQILHLATHARFRKGAPDAAYIQLWGEDDLQLKGLREFNLYRDPALELLVLSACDTAVGDATAELGFAGAALQAGVKSVLASLWQVSDLGTLALMNSFYTELADPDVTIKAEALRQAQLRLLNREISVQQGYLGEVALPSDLADYSNTDLSHPYYWSAFTLVGSPW
;
A
#
# COMPACT_ATOMS: atom_id res chain seq x y z
N MET A 1 34.08 30.30 -10.82
CA MET A 1 35.22 29.42 -10.41
C MET A 1 35.71 29.89 -9.04
N PHE A 2 36.05 28.99 -8.12
CA PHE A 2 36.29 29.34 -6.71
C PHE A 2 37.74 29.11 -6.27
N SER A 3 38.21 29.92 -5.33
CA SER A 3 39.50 29.75 -4.65
C SER A 3 39.38 30.22 -3.19
N ILE A 4 40.08 29.54 -2.29
CA ILE A 4 40.25 29.95 -0.89
C ILE A 4 41.64 30.55 -0.75
N ASP A 5 41.74 31.78 -0.26
CA ASP A 5 43.05 32.42 -0.04
C ASP A 5 43.74 31.95 1.25
N GLN A 6 45.00 32.34 1.44
CA GLN A 6 45.81 31.91 2.60
C GLN A 6 45.37 32.53 3.94
N ALA A 7 44.34 33.39 3.95
CA ALA A 7 43.68 33.88 5.16
C ALA A 7 42.31 33.22 5.40
N GLY A 8 41.90 32.27 4.55
CA GLY A 8 40.69 31.47 4.72
C GLY A 8 39.44 32.02 4.02
N TYR A 9 39.55 33.09 3.22
CA TYR A 9 38.40 33.69 2.55
C TYR A 9 38.12 33.04 1.20
N LEU A 10 36.86 32.72 0.95
CA LEU A 10 36.37 32.26 -0.36
C LEU A 10 36.25 33.46 -1.31
N ARG A 11 36.82 33.37 -2.51
CA ARG A 11 36.64 34.35 -3.59
C ARG A 11 35.86 33.74 -4.75
N ILE A 12 34.86 34.49 -5.21
CA ILE A 12 33.98 34.18 -6.33
C ILE A 12 34.32 35.12 -7.49
N PHE A 13 34.46 34.57 -8.70
CA PHE A 13 34.51 35.34 -9.95
C PHE A 13 33.50 34.74 -10.93
N ASP A 14 32.51 35.56 -11.28
CA ASP A 14 31.32 35.35 -12.11
C ASP A 14 30.49 34.06 -11.88
N GLY A 15 29.19 34.26 -11.69
CA GLY A 15 28.17 33.21 -11.55
C GLY A 15 27.34 33.36 -10.28
N THR A 16 26.01 33.30 -10.44
CA THR A 16 25.04 33.30 -9.33
C THR A 16 25.21 32.04 -8.47
N VAL A 17 25.02 32.17 -7.15
CA VAL A 17 24.91 31.04 -6.22
C VAL A 17 23.63 31.24 -5.44
N ASP A 18 22.78 30.20 -5.42
CA ASP A 18 21.60 30.16 -4.57
C ASP A 18 21.97 29.59 -3.19
N ILE A 19 21.48 30.22 -2.13
CA ILE A 19 21.69 29.87 -0.72
C ILE A 19 20.40 30.19 0.01
N GLY A 20 19.50 29.20 0.06
CA GLY A 20 18.12 29.36 0.51
C GLY A 20 17.96 29.76 1.99
N ALA A 21 16.74 30.18 2.31
CA ALA A 21 16.23 30.46 3.66
C ALA A 21 16.70 31.75 4.37
N TYR A 22 16.99 32.83 3.62
CA TYR A 22 16.92 34.20 4.16
C TYR A 22 16.22 35.16 3.20
N GLU A 23 15.08 35.72 3.62
CA GLU A 23 14.37 36.76 2.87
C GLU A 23 14.99 38.14 3.20
N LEU A 24 15.70 38.73 2.24
CA LEU A 24 16.39 40.02 2.40
C LEU A 24 15.54 41.16 1.81
N GLN A 25 14.95 41.97 2.68
CA GLN A 25 14.35 43.26 2.31
C GLN A 25 15.42 44.38 2.31
N ASP A 26 15.20 45.39 1.47
CA ASP A 26 16.06 46.57 1.23
C ASP A 26 17.54 46.30 0.84
N ILE A 27 17.76 46.06 -0.46
CA ILE A 27 19.09 46.05 -1.07
C ILE A 27 19.42 47.45 -1.63
N ASP A 28 20.30 48.19 -0.96
CA ASP A 28 21.00 49.32 -1.58
C ASP A 28 22.24 48.83 -2.34
N THR A 29 22.45 49.31 -3.57
CA THR A 29 23.23 48.60 -4.59
C THR A 29 24.75 48.85 -4.56
N THR A 30 25.30 49.28 -3.41
CA THR A 30 26.76 49.48 -3.24
C THR A 30 27.27 49.11 -1.84
N ASN A 31 27.71 47.85 -1.63
CA ASN A 31 28.86 47.49 -0.80
C ASN A 31 29.21 45.98 -0.92
N GLU A 32 30.43 45.60 -0.55
CA GLU A 32 30.89 44.20 -0.53
C GLU A 32 30.28 43.43 0.65
N ILE A 33 29.78 42.21 0.40
CA ILE A 33 29.24 41.34 1.46
C ILE A 33 30.40 40.60 2.14
N GLN A 34 30.67 40.95 3.41
CA GLN A 34 31.54 40.16 4.30
C GLN A 34 30.69 39.29 5.23
N LEU A 35 30.72 37.97 5.03
CA LEU A 35 30.16 37.00 5.97
C LEU A 35 31.26 36.49 6.92
N PRO A 36 31.17 36.73 8.24
CA PRO A 36 32.14 36.24 9.20
C PRO A 36 31.92 34.76 9.50
N ILE A 37 32.85 33.90 9.10
CA ILE A 37 32.89 32.50 9.57
C ILE A 37 33.35 32.52 11.04
N CYS A 38 32.54 31.98 11.95
CA CYS A 38 32.78 32.03 13.39
C CYS A 38 34.06 31.29 13.83
N GLY A 39 35.18 32.02 13.91
CA GLY A 39 36.37 31.61 14.63
C GLY A 39 36.20 31.81 16.14
N LEU A 40 36.33 30.71 16.90
CA LEU A 40 36.62 30.59 18.33
C LEU A 40 36.31 31.81 19.24
N SER A 41 35.38 31.58 20.18
CA SER A 41 34.90 32.48 21.26
C SER A 41 33.80 33.49 20.88
N CYS A 42 32.55 33.07 21.06
CA CYS A 42 31.39 33.92 21.25
C CYS A 42 30.53 33.34 22.38
N THR A 43 30.33 34.10 23.46
CA THR A 43 29.43 33.74 24.57
C THR A 43 28.03 34.28 24.30
N PRO A 44 26.97 33.46 24.19
CA PRO A 44 25.62 33.96 23.99
C PRO A 44 25.11 34.72 25.23
N HIS A 45 24.44 35.85 25.00
CA HIS A 45 23.62 36.50 26.02
C HIS A 45 22.14 36.20 25.76
N SER A 46 21.36 36.05 26.84
CA SER A 46 19.90 35.81 26.83
C SER A 46 19.43 34.68 25.91
N SER A 47 19.46 33.46 26.45
CA SER A 47 18.73 32.33 25.89
C SER A 47 17.22 32.57 25.96
N LEU A 48 16.51 32.38 24.84
CA LEU A 48 15.15 31.85 24.89
C LEU A 48 15.17 30.54 25.70
N PRO A 49 14.10 30.18 26.43
CA PRO A 49 14.08 28.90 27.13
C PRO A 49 14.25 27.78 26.11
N LEU A 50 15.42 27.13 26.15
CA LEU A 50 15.56 25.81 25.57
C LEU A 50 14.56 24.92 26.31
N ILE A 51 13.56 24.43 25.58
CA ILE A 51 12.90 23.20 25.98
C ILE A 51 13.99 22.13 25.81
N GLU A 52 14.67 21.82 26.91
CA GLU A 52 15.53 20.64 26.95
C GLU A 52 14.62 19.44 26.59
N PRO A 53 14.95 18.64 25.57
CA PRO A 53 14.18 17.43 25.30
C PRO A 53 14.20 16.58 26.56
N GLU A 54 13.05 16.05 26.97
CA GLU A 54 12.96 15.29 28.22
C GLU A 54 13.99 14.15 28.22
N PRO A 55 14.59 13.82 29.38
CA PRO A 55 15.68 12.85 29.45
C PRO A 55 15.19 11.45 29.07
N VAL A 56 15.35 11.13 27.77
CA VAL A 56 15.00 9.87 27.10
C VAL A 56 15.32 8.70 28.01
N SER A 57 14.31 7.88 28.34
CA SER A 57 14.54 6.79 29.26
C SER A 57 15.39 5.71 28.59
N LYS A 58 16.11 4.94 29.42
CA LYS A 58 16.90 3.83 28.92
C LYS A 58 16.03 2.73 28.29
N ALA A 59 14.75 2.63 28.66
CA ALA A 59 13.83 1.68 28.03
C ALA A 59 13.49 2.13 26.60
N ASP A 60 13.15 3.41 26.42
CA ASP A 60 12.77 3.99 25.13
C ASP A 60 13.96 3.94 24.15
N SER A 61 15.17 4.25 24.64
CA SER A 61 16.42 4.09 23.90
C SER A 61 16.67 2.65 23.42
N LEU A 62 16.21 1.63 24.18
CA LEU A 62 16.36 0.22 23.81
C LEU A 62 15.26 -0.22 22.84
N LEU A 63 14.04 0.32 22.96
CA LEU A 63 12.96 0.06 22.00
C LEU A 63 13.32 0.59 20.61
N SER A 64 13.79 1.83 20.49
CA SER A 64 14.23 2.36 19.19
C SER A 64 15.33 1.51 18.54
N LEU A 65 16.30 1.02 19.33
CA LEU A 65 17.35 0.11 18.84
C LEU A 65 16.81 -1.27 18.40
N GLU A 66 15.71 -1.76 18.98
CA GLU A 66 15.05 -2.99 18.52
C GLU A 66 14.38 -2.76 17.16
N VAL A 67 13.66 -1.63 16.99
CA VAL A 67 13.01 -1.30 15.71
C VAL A 67 14.04 -1.00 14.62
N GLU A 68 15.15 -0.32 14.93
CA GLU A 68 16.28 -0.15 14.00
C GLU A 68 16.86 -1.51 13.60
N GLY A 69 16.94 -2.48 14.51
CA GLY A 69 17.31 -3.86 14.17
C GLY A 69 16.35 -4.56 13.19
N VAL A 70 15.04 -4.26 13.28
CA VAL A 70 14.01 -4.77 12.35
C VAL A 70 14.07 -4.06 11.00
N GLU A 71 14.18 -2.73 10.98
CA GLU A 71 14.34 -1.90 9.78
C GLU A 71 15.61 -2.24 9.01
N VAL A 72 16.75 -2.40 9.69
CA VAL A 72 18.02 -2.83 9.09
C VAL A 72 17.88 -4.22 8.47
N ARG A 73 17.21 -5.17 9.14
CA ARG A 73 17.01 -6.52 8.62
C ARG A 73 16.17 -6.49 7.34
N LEU A 74 14.99 -5.87 7.41
CA LEU A 74 14.05 -5.81 6.28
C LEU A 74 14.63 -5.00 5.10
N THR A 75 15.36 -3.92 5.38
CA THR A 75 16.12 -3.17 4.38
C THR A 75 17.15 -4.06 3.68
N ASN A 76 17.89 -4.91 4.42
CA ASN A 76 18.86 -5.82 3.82
C ASN A 76 18.21 -6.99 3.05
N ASP A 77 17.12 -7.57 3.59
CA ASP A 77 16.36 -8.63 2.93
C ASP A 77 15.87 -8.13 1.54
N TYR A 78 15.25 -6.94 1.51
CA TYR A 78 14.84 -6.28 0.27
C TYR A 78 16.02 -5.82 -0.60
N ALA A 79 17.04 -5.12 -0.07
CA ALA A 79 18.15 -4.59 -0.86
C ALA A 79 19.00 -5.69 -1.52
N THR A 80 19.12 -6.87 -0.90
CA THR A 80 19.77 -8.06 -1.49
C THR A 80 19.03 -8.54 -2.76
N LEU A 81 17.72 -8.32 -2.84
CA LEU A 81 16.85 -8.70 -3.95
C LEU A 81 16.56 -7.54 -4.93
N ILE A 82 16.77 -6.29 -4.49
CA ILE A 82 16.44 -5.06 -5.22
C ILE A 82 17.70 -4.39 -5.84
N LEU A 83 18.81 -4.24 -5.10
CA LEU A 83 19.84 -3.22 -5.40
C LEU A 83 21.25 -3.72 -5.79
N GLU A 84 21.50 -5.04 -5.84
CA GLU A 84 22.78 -5.61 -6.35
C GLU A 84 24.08 -4.93 -5.83
N ASN A 85 24.16 -4.73 -4.50
CA ASN A 85 25.35 -4.31 -3.71
C ASN A 85 25.65 -2.79 -3.59
N ASP A 86 24.65 -1.91 -3.61
CA ASP A 86 24.82 -0.55 -3.06
C ASP A 86 24.75 -0.54 -1.51
N ASP A 87 25.62 0.24 -0.86
CA ASP A 87 25.63 0.45 0.61
C ASP A 87 24.43 1.33 1.05
N VAL A 88 23.26 0.71 1.21
CA VAL A 88 22.08 1.37 1.78
C VAL A 88 22.38 1.73 3.24
N ASN A 89 22.46 3.02 3.53
CA ASN A 89 22.58 3.53 4.89
C ASN A 89 21.18 3.61 5.51
N PRO A 90 20.82 2.75 6.50
CA PRO A 90 19.45 2.69 6.99
C PRO A 90 19.11 3.94 7.82
N LEU A 91 17.85 4.39 7.74
CA LEU A 91 17.37 5.51 8.54
C LEU A 91 17.25 5.11 10.01
N THR A 92 17.64 6.03 10.91
CA THR A 92 17.26 5.91 12.32
C THR A 92 15.79 6.27 12.51
N ILE A 93 15.18 5.83 13.61
CA ILE A 93 13.77 6.17 13.90
C ILE A 93 13.58 7.68 13.94
N ALA A 94 14.49 8.42 14.61
CA ALA A 94 14.42 9.88 14.68
C ALA A 94 14.50 10.58 13.32
N GLN A 95 15.19 9.99 12.33
CA GLN A 95 15.21 10.51 10.96
C GLN A 95 13.88 10.25 10.24
N ALA A 96 13.34 9.05 10.33
CA ALA A 96 12.04 8.71 9.74
C ALA A 96 10.89 9.53 10.35
N GLN A 97 10.93 9.78 11.66
CA GLN A 97 9.98 10.66 12.35
C GLN A 97 10.05 12.11 11.84
N ALA A 98 11.25 12.65 11.67
CA ALA A 98 11.43 13.99 11.10
C ALA A 98 10.92 14.08 9.64
N LEU A 99 11.06 13.00 8.86
CA LEU A 99 10.52 12.92 7.50
C LEU A 99 8.99 12.80 7.50
N MET A 100 8.40 12.01 8.39
CA MET A 100 6.94 11.93 8.57
C MET A 100 6.32 13.27 8.95
N LYS A 101 6.93 14.04 9.87
CA LYS A 101 6.48 15.40 10.21
C LYS A 101 6.59 16.38 9.04
N ASN A 102 7.55 16.19 8.14
CA ASN A 102 7.65 17.00 6.92
C ASN A 102 6.53 16.65 5.93
N ILE A 103 6.20 15.36 5.75
CA ILE A 103 5.04 14.93 4.95
C ILE A 103 3.76 15.55 5.52
N GLU A 104 3.49 15.41 6.81
CA GLU A 104 2.33 16.01 7.48
C GLU A 104 2.22 17.53 7.23
N GLN A 105 3.33 18.27 7.35
CA GLN A 105 3.39 19.71 7.06
C GLN A 105 3.19 20.06 5.57
N GLN A 106 3.45 19.13 4.65
CA GLN A 106 3.35 19.34 3.21
C GLN A 106 2.02 18.88 2.60
N THR A 107 1.36 17.89 3.21
CA THR A 107 0.15 17.24 2.69
C THR A 107 -1.08 17.43 3.56
N GLY A 108 -0.91 17.81 4.83
CA GLY A 108 -1.98 17.86 5.84
C GLY A 108 -2.39 16.50 6.42
N VAL A 109 -1.89 15.38 5.86
CA VAL A 109 -2.28 14.02 6.24
C VAL A 109 -1.28 13.47 7.26
N ARG A 110 -1.77 12.95 8.40
CA ARG A 110 -0.90 12.32 9.42
C ARG A 110 -0.55 10.87 9.09
N PRO A 111 0.74 10.54 8.84
CA PRO A 111 1.16 9.17 8.55
C PRO A 111 1.63 8.44 9.81
N ALA A 112 1.43 7.13 9.83
CA ALA A 112 2.14 6.21 10.72
C ALA A 112 2.69 5.03 9.92
N VAL A 113 3.74 4.40 10.45
CA VAL A 113 4.38 3.22 9.86
C VAL A 113 4.11 1.99 10.72
N LEU A 114 3.55 0.96 10.09
CA LEU A 114 3.22 -0.32 10.71
C LEU A 114 4.15 -1.42 10.20
N TYR A 115 4.95 -2.00 11.11
CA TYR A 115 5.70 -3.22 10.84
C TYR A 115 4.89 -4.45 11.25
N PHE A 116 4.73 -5.39 10.33
CA PHE A 116 4.23 -6.74 10.62
C PHE A 116 5.34 -7.75 10.40
N THR A 117 5.99 -8.15 11.49
CA THR A 117 7.18 -9.01 11.51
C THR A 117 6.95 -10.22 12.40
N PHE A 118 7.79 -11.26 12.31
CA PHE A 118 7.77 -12.37 13.25
C PHE A 118 9.13 -12.55 13.93
N VAL A 119 9.11 -13.02 15.17
CA VAL A 119 10.29 -13.25 16.01
C VAL A 119 10.26 -14.66 16.62
N PRO A 120 11.41 -15.31 16.89
CA PRO A 120 11.43 -16.67 17.43
C PRO A 120 10.65 -16.78 18.75
N GLY A 121 9.79 -17.79 18.90
CA GLY A 121 8.92 -17.93 20.09
C GLY A 121 9.63 -18.13 21.44
N SER A 122 10.96 -18.21 21.46
CA SER A 122 11.80 -18.24 22.65
C SER A 122 12.41 -16.88 23.03
N SER A 123 12.19 -15.81 22.25
CA SER A 123 12.82 -14.50 22.44
C SER A 123 11.91 -13.42 23.04
N THR A 124 10.68 -13.74 23.45
CA THR A 124 9.80 -12.78 24.13
C THR A 124 10.44 -12.27 25.44
N PRO A 125 10.63 -10.95 25.61
CA PRO A 125 11.14 -10.40 26.86
C PRO A 125 10.20 -10.73 28.02
N ALA A 126 10.76 -11.14 29.16
CA ALA A 126 10.01 -11.51 30.36
C ALA A 126 9.49 -10.29 31.14
N THR A 127 8.83 -9.37 30.45
CA THR A 127 8.09 -8.24 31.02
C THR A 127 6.69 -8.73 31.42
N PRO A 128 6.25 -8.58 32.67
CA PRO A 128 4.95 -9.07 33.11
C PRO A 128 3.82 -8.30 32.40
N PRO A 129 2.79 -8.96 31.87
CA PRO A 129 1.72 -8.28 31.16
C PRO A 129 0.85 -7.46 32.11
N HIS A 130 0.57 -6.22 31.73
CA HIS A 130 -0.68 -5.58 32.14
C HIS A 130 -1.81 -6.35 31.44
N LEU A 131 -2.65 -7.02 32.26
CA LEU A 131 -3.65 -7.96 31.77
C LEU A 131 -4.79 -7.24 31.05
N TYR A 132 -4.75 -7.24 29.71
CA TYR A 132 -5.96 -7.13 28.90
C TYR A 132 -6.61 -8.50 28.78
N GLU A 133 -7.62 -8.76 29.61
CA GLU A 133 -8.50 -9.90 29.43
C GLU A 133 -9.47 -9.63 28.28
N SER A 134 -9.44 -10.46 27.23
CA SER A 134 -10.45 -10.41 26.16
C SER A 134 -11.83 -10.76 26.75
N PRO A 135 -12.88 -9.95 26.51
CA PRO A 135 -14.20 -10.16 27.09
C PRO A 135 -14.91 -11.37 26.47
N ALA A 136 -14.69 -12.54 27.06
CA ALA A 136 -15.28 -13.79 26.60
C ALA A 136 -16.82 -13.79 26.69
N THR A 137 -17.45 -14.00 25.52
CA THR A 137 -18.80 -14.54 25.29
C THR A 137 -19.70 -14.75 26.53
N LEU A 138 -20.50 -13.74 26.88
CA LEU A 138 -21.58 -13.87 27.86
C LEU A 138 -22.70 -14.78 27.34
N THR A 139 -22.66 -16.05 27.74
CA THR A 139 -23.73 -17.02 27.50
C THR A 139 -24.93 -16.75 28.42
N HIS A 140 -26.06 -16.34 27.84
CA HIS A 140 -27.30 -16.17 28.59
C HIS A 140 -27.95 -17.51 28.93
N GLU A 141 -27.93 -17.91 30.21
CA GLU A 141 -28.97 -18.80 30.75
C GLU A 141 -29.24 -18.59 32.25
N ASN A 142 -30.50 -18.81 32.65
CA ASN A 142 -31.00 -18.95 34.02
C ASN A 142 -30.97 -17.74 34.98
N ALA A 143 -32.03 -16.92 34.89
CA ALA A 143 -32.74 -16.42 36.07
C ALA A 143 -34.25 -16.51 35.84
N LEU A 144 -34.95 -17.31 36.66
CA LEU A 144 -36.40 -17.51 36.58
C LEU A 144 -37.17 -16.68 37.63
N GLU A 145 -38.50 -16.67 37.46
CA GLU A 145 -39.53 -16.11 38.36
C GLU A 145 -39.68 -14.57 38.41
N ARG A 146 -40.78 -14.07 37.81
CA ARG A 146 -41.99 -13.68 38.57
C ARG A 146 -43.23 -13.34 37.71
N VAL A 147 -44.20 -14.26 37.74
CA VAL A 147 -45.67 -14.06 37.87
C VAL A 147 -46.45 -13.14 36.87
N PHE A 148 -47.37 -13.78 36.13
CA PHE A 148 -48.51 -13.29 35.31
C PHE A 148 -49.63 -12.54 36.11
N PRO A 149 -50.79 -12.06 35.56
CA PRO A 149 -51.42 -12.19 34.21
C PRO A 149 -51.83 -10.80 33.60
N ILE A 150 -52.73 -10.57 32.62
CA ILE A 150 -53.75 -11.34 31.85
C ILE A 150 -53.85 -10.76 30.41
N GLY A 151 -54.22 -11.57 29.39
CA GLY A 151 -54.68 -11.07 28.08
C GLY A 151 -55.21 -12.20 27.17
N LEU A 152 -56.43 -12.10 26.64
CA LEU A 152 -57.17 -13.20 25.98
C LEU A 152 -56.99 -13.27 24.44
N THR A 153 -57.40 -14.40 23.86
CA THR A 153 -57.24 -14.88 22.46
C THR A 153 -58.51 -14.57 21.59
N PRO A 154 -58.84 -15.17 20.40
CA PRO A 154 -58.19 -16.22 19.56
C PRO A 154 -58.30 -16.07 18.00
N PHE A 155 -57.92 -17.15 17.25
CA PHE A 155 -58.13 -17.47 15.81
C PHE A 155 -57.22 -16.79 14.75
N SER A 156 -56.82 -17.43 13.62
CA SER A 156 -57.08 -18.80 13.10
C SER A 156 -55.97 -19.33 12.12
N GLU A 157 -55.61 -20.62 12.18
CA GLU A 157 -55.00 -21.37 11.04
C GLU A 157 -56.11 -21.82 10.05
N PRO A 158 -55.75 -22.25 8.81
CA PRO A 158 -55.69 -23.70 8.57
C PRO A 158 -54.46 -24.18 7.76
N ARG A 159 -54.06 -25.44 8.01
CA ARG A 159 -52.87 -26.11 7.43
C ARG A 159 -53.15 -26.88 6.14
N ARG A 160 -52.09 -27.14 5.36
CA ARG A 160 -51.81 -28.42 4.63
C ARG A 160 -50.31 -28.50 4.29
N THR A 161 -49.47 -29.20 5.06
CA THR A 161 -49.15 -30.65 5.02
C THR A 161 -48.31 -31.16 3.85
N ALA A 162 -47.00 -31.30 4.08
CA ALA A 162 -46.12 -32.33 3.50
C ALA A 162 -44.95 -32.61 4.48
N LYS A 163 -44.27 -33.76 4.37
CA LYS A 163 -43.18 -34.22 5.28
C LYS A 163 -42.23 -35.17 4.51
N PRO A 164 -41.08 -35.57 5.09
CA PRO A 164 -39.78 -34.92 4.93
C PRO A 164 -38.82 -35.67 4.00
N ALA A 165 -37.77 -35.00 3.52
CA ALA A 165 -36.56 -35.63 2.99
C ALA A 165 -35.39 -35.46 3.99
N ARG A 166 -34.38 -36.33 3.93
CA ARG A 166 -33.24 -36.34 4.86
C ARG A 166 -32.34 -35.13 4.62
N ALA A 167 -31.94 -34.45 5.70
CA ALA A 167 -30.72 -33.66 5.70
C ALA A 167 -29.50 -34.60 5.67
N SER A 168 -28.56 -34.34 4.77
CA SER A 168 -27.22 -34.93 4.80
C SER A 168 -26.32 -34.08 5.69
N LEU A 169 -25.55 -34.70 6.57
CA LEU A 169 -24.54 -34.00 7.37
C LEU A 169 -23.41 -33.48 6.47
N PRO A 170 -22.87 -32.27 6.71
CA PRO A 170 -21.60 -31.84 6.11
C PRO A 170 -20.49 -32.85 6.42
N VAL A 171 -19.62 -33.10 5.44
CA VAL A 171 -18.47 -34.01 5.58
C VAL A 171 -17.39 -33.31 6.43
N PRO A 172 -16.74 -34.00 7.38
CA PRO A 172 -15.62 -33.41 8.13
C PRO A 172 -14.48 -33.04 7.18
N PHE A 173 -13.82 -31.90 7.44
CA PHE A 173 -12.72 -31.38 6.62
C PHE A 173 -11.63 -32.45 6.42
N ASN A 174 -11.27 -32.69 5.16
CA ASN A 174 -10.32 -33.73 4.78
C ASN A 174 -8.89 -33.23 4.93
N GLN A 175 -8.05 -34.03 5.57
CA GLN A 175 -6.61 -33.82 5.77
C GLN A 175 -5.84 -33.55 4.46
N ALA A 176 -6.38 -33.90 3.30
CA ALA A 176 -5.83 -33.59 1.98
C ALA A 176 -5.67 -32.08 1.68
N GLN A 177 -6.43 -31.18 2.33
CA GLN A 177 -6.23 -29.72 2.15
C GLN A 177 -5.05 -29.16 2.95
N LEU A 178 -4.56 -29.87 3.98
CA LEU A 178 -3.36 -29.46 4.72
C LEU A 178 -2.07 -29.61 3.89
N THR A 179 -2.12 -30.32 2.76
CA THR A 179 -0.97 -30.52 1.87
C THR A 179 -0.64 -29.28 1.02
N GLN A 180 -1.56 -28.31 0.88
CA GLN A 180 -1.34 -27.10 0.07
C GLN A 180 -0.58 -25.96 0.80
N VAL A 181 -0.25 -26.13 2.08
CA VAL A 181 0.48 -25.12 2.87
C VAL A 181 1.90 -24.86 2.34
N GLN A 182 2.47 -25.77 1.54
CA GLN A 182 3.78 -25.59 0.91
C GLN A 182 3.80 -24.52 -0.20
N GLU A 183 2.66 -24.02 -0.68
CA GLU A 183 2.61 -23.10 -1.84
C GLU A 183 2.96 -21.63 -1.50
N LEU A 184 3.11 -21.27 -0.22
CA LEU A 184 3.43 -19.89 0.17
C LEU A 184 4.92 -19.52 0.12
N GLY A 185 5.86 -20.46 0.20
CA GLY A 185 7.31 -20.18 0.20
C GLY A 185 7.94 -20.15 1.60
N ILE A 186 7.10 -20.04 2.63
CA ILE A 186 7.48 -20.09 4.04
C ILE A 186 8.32 -21.33 4.33
N ASN A 187 9.57 -21.12 4.69
CA ASN A 187 10.45 -22.17 5.17
C ASN A 187 9.88 -22.74 6.48
N ASN A 188 9.50 -24.03 6.48
CA ASN A 188 8.83 -24.70 7.60
C ASN A 188 9.61 -24.59 8.93
N ASP A 189 10.94 -24.43 8.88
CA ASP A 189 11.82 -24.22 10.03
C ASP A 189 11.52 -22.94 10.84
N LYS A 190 10.70 -22.02 10.30
CA LYS A 190 10.23 -20.76 10.94
C LYS A 190 8.71 -20.73 11.24
N GLY A 191 8.00 -21.86 11.14
CA GLY A 191 6.54 -21.90 11.28
C GLY A 191 5.99 -21.45 12.65
N ASP A 192 6.81 -21.57 13.69
CA ASP A 192 6.49 -21.25 15.09
C ASP A 192 6.96 -19.83 15.53
N ASP A 193 7.57 -19.05 14.63
CA ASP A 193 7.87 -17.63 14.90
C ASP A 193 6.57 -16.90 15.30
N GLN A 194 6.61 -16.10 16.36
CA GLN A 194 5.47 -15.35 16.89
C GLN A 194 5.34 -13.99 16.22
N LEU A 195 4.10 -13.54 16.01
CA LEU A 195 3.79 -12.22 15.47
C LEU A 195 4.30 -11.11 16.42
N GLN A 196 4.95 -10.11 15.83
CA GLN A 196 5.32 -8.84 16.45
C GLN A 196 4.81 -7.71 15.56
N LEU A 197 4.09 -6.78 16.16
CA LEU A 197 3.67 -5.53 15.54
C LEU A 197 4.52 -4.39 16.07
N ILE A 198 4.87 -3.44 15.22
CA ILE A 198 5.53 -2.19 15.65
C ILE A 198 4.84 -1.02 14.96
N LEU A 199 4.40 -0.05 15.74
CA LEU A 199 3.86 1.23 15.28
C LEU A 199 4.93 2.32 15.49
N VAL A 200 5.31 3.01 14.41
CA VAL A 200 6.19 4.18 14.44
C VAL A 200 5.41 5.39 13.94
N THR A 201 5.26 6.39 14.80
CA THR A 201 4.47 7.61 14.59
C THR A 201 5.37 8.82 14.42
N PRO A 202 4.88 9.96 13.89
CA PRO A 202 5.71 11.17 13.71
C PRO A 202 6.23 11.69 15.05
N GLU A 203 5.44 11.53 16.12
CA GLU A 203 5.77 11.86 17.51
C GLU A 203 5.93 10.58 18.36
N ASP A 204 6.34 10.76 19.63
CA ASP A 204 6.57 9.70 20.63
C ASP A 204 7.60 8.61 20.26
N TYR A 205 7.64 7.52 21.01
CA TYR A 205 8.55 6.39 20.81
C TYR A 205 7.83 5.21 20.14
N PRO A 206 8.53 4.32 19.40
CA PRO A 206 7.91 3.16 18.78
C PRO A 206 7.15 2.25 19.74
N ILE A 207 5.93 1.92 19.37
CA ILE A 207 5.02 1.08 20.16
C ILE A 207 5.13 -0.36 19.65
N VAL A 208 5.70 -1.25 20.48
CA VAL A 208 5.82 -2.69 20.17
C VAL A 208 4.67 -3.48 20.80
N ARG A 209 4.11 -4.45 20.07
CA ARG A 209 3.08 -5.39 20.54
C ARG A 209 3.44 -6.82 20.12
N HIS A 210 3.13 -7.80 20.98
CA HIS A 210 3.29 -9.23 20.70
C HIS A 210 1.96 -9.96 20.93
N PRO A 211 1.12 -10.14 19.89
CA PRO A 211 -0.10 -10.95 19.98
C PRO A 211 0.21 -12.39 20.44
N LEU A 212 -0.24 -12.74 21.65
CA LEU A 212 0.20 -13.94 22.35
C LEU A 212 -0.25 -15.23 21.65
N GLY A 213 0.71 -16.08 21.29
CA GLY A 213 0.45 -17.40 20.71
C GLY A 213 0.06 -17.40 19.23
N ILE A 214 0.22 -16.26 18.53
CA ILE A 214 -0.11 -16.11 17.10
C ILE A 214 1.15 -16.38 16.27
N THR A 215 1.18 -17.49 15.54
CA THR A 215 2.37 -17.93 14.78
C THR A 215 2.35 -17.53 13.31
N ARG A 216 3.54 -17.47 12.68
CA ARG A 216 3.72 -17.28 11.23
C ARG A 216 2.85 -18.25 10.41
N SER A 217 2.76 -19.52 10.83
CA SER A 217 1.92 -20.53 10.18
C SER A 217 0.42 -20.22 10.27
N GLN A 218 -0.06 -19.77 11.43
CA GLN A 218 -1.48 -19.39 11.62
C GLN A 218 -1.85 -18.15 10.81
N VAL A 219 -1.00 -17.12 10.82
CA VAL A 219 -1.21 -15.89 10.02
C VAL A 219 -1.24 -16.23 8.54
N ALA A 220 -0.29 -17.02 8.05
CA ALA A 220 -0.24 -17.47 6.66
C ALA A 220 -1.49 -18.25 6.23
N GLN A 221 -2.01 -19.13 7.10
CA GLN A 221 -3.26 -19.86 6.85
C GLN A 221 -4.46 -18.91 6.68
N GLN A 222 -4.57 -17.87 7.52
CA GLN A 222 -5.65 -16.88 7.38
C GLN A 222 -5.47 -15.99 6.15
N VAL A 223 -4.25 -15.56 5.82
CA VAL A 223 -3.97 -14.80 4.57
C VAL A 223 -4.39 -15.62 3.34
N GLN A 224 -4.09 -16.93 3.31
CA GLN A 224 -4.52 -17.80 2.23
C GLN A 224 -6.06 -17.94 2.18
N ALA A 225 -6.71 -18.21 3.32
CA ALA A 225 -8.17 -18.31 3.39
C ALA A 225 -8.87 -17.01 2.95
N PHE A 226 -8.36 -15.86 3.37
CA PHE A 226 -8.87 -14.53 3.03
C PHE A 226 -8.75 -14.26 1.52
N ARG A 227 -7.57 -14.45 0.91
CA ARG A 227 -7.37 -14.29 -0.54
C ARG A 227 -8.21 -15.28 -1.36
N THR A 228 -8.41 -16.51 -0.88
CA THR A 228 -9.33 -17.48 -1.52
C THR A 228 -10.78 -17.04 -1.42
N GLY A 229 -11.24 -16.54 -0.26
CA GLY A 229 -12.60 -16.03 -0.07
C GLY A 229 -12.93 -14.87 -1.00
N LEU A 230 -12.02 -13.89 -1.12
CA LEU A 230 -12.18 -12.73 -1.99
C LEU A 230 -12.35 -13.12 -3.47
N ASN A 231 -11.55 -14.06 -3.95
CA ASN A 231 -11.61 -14.54 -5.33
C ASN A 231 -12.87 -15.39 -5.64
N SER A 232 -13.74 -15.67 -4.66
CA SER A 232 -15.01 -16.35 -4.91
C SER A 232 -16.09 -15.43 -5.47
N VAL A 233 -15.97 -14.10 -5.29
CA VAL A 233 -16.88 -13.03 -5.78
C VAL A 233 -18.37 -13.21 -5.42
N VAL A 234 -18.71 -14.14 -4.52
CA VAL A 234 -20.09 -14.54 -4.21
C VAL A 234 -20.22 -14.79 -2.71
N GLY A 235 -20.79 -13.79 -2.02
CA GLY A 235 -21.02 -13.83 -0.58
C GLY A 235 -19.74 -13.78 0.25
N ASP A 236 -19.92 -13.76 1.56
CA ASP A 236 -18.94 -13.15 2.47
C ASP A 236 -17.90 -14.15 3.00
N LEU A 237 -17.46 -15.09 2.15
CA LEU A 237 -16.50 -16.14 2.49
C LEU A 237 -15.14 -15.61 2.96
N TYR A 238 -14.84 -14.35 2.65
CA TYR A 238 -13.64 -13.64 3.09
C TYR A 238 -13.73 -13.11 4.52
N LEU A 239 -14.94 -12.80 5.04
CA LEU A 239 -15.10 -12.08 6.31
C LEU A 239 -14.48 -12.78 7.52
N PRO A 240 -14.63 -14.10 7.76
CA PRO A 240 -14.08 -14.72 8.97
C PRO A 240 -12.55 -14.66 9.05
N ALA A 241 -11.87 -14.74 7.90
CA ALA A 241 -10.42 -14.63 7.82
C ALA A 241 -9.96 -13.16 7.85
N SER A 242 -10.72 -12.26 7.21
CA SER A 242 -10.53 -10.80 7.28
C SER A 242 -10.61 -10.27 8.73
N GLN A 243 -11.67 -10.63 9.46
CA GLN A 243 -11.86 -10.27 10.86
C GLN A 243 -10.77 -10.86 11.76
N GLN A 244 -10.41 -12.13 11.55
CA GLN A 244 -9.34 -12.74 12.34
C GLN A 244 -7.97 -12.06 12.12
N LEU A 245 -7.69 -11.57 10.90
CA LEU A 245 -6.49 -10.81 10.58
C LEU A 245 -6.54 -9.38 11.12
N TYR A 246 -7.70 -8.71 11.10
CA TYR A 246 -7.88 -7.40 11.74
C TYR A 246 -7.59 -7.49 13.25
N ASP A 247 -8.16 -8.50 13.93
CA ASP A 247 -7.94 -8.78 15.36
C ASP A 247 -6.46 -9.03 15.72
N TRP A 248 -5.67 -9.56 14.77
CA TRP A 248 -4.25 -9.88 14.99
C TRP A 248 -3.29 -8.76 14.60
N LEU A 249 -3.65 -7.91 13.61
CA LEU A 249 -2.73 -6.96 12.98
C LEU A 249 -3.06 -5.49 13.31
N ILE A 250 -4.33 -5.14 13.44
CA ILE A 250 -4.79 -3.73 13.59
C ILE A 250 -5.33 -3.48 15.01
N ARG A 251 -6.25 -4.31 15.50
CA ARG A 251 -6.90 -4.07 16.79
C ARG A 251 -5.93 -3.86 17.98
N PRO A 252 -4.75 -4.54 18.06
CA PRO A 252 -3.78 -4.30 19.14
C PRO A 252 -3.08 -2.93 19.12
N LEU A 253 -3.39 -2.07 18.14
CA LEU A 253 -2.85 -0.73 17.91
C LEU A 253 -3.96 0.32 17.65
N GLN A 254 -5.24 -0.08 17.70
CA GLN A 254 -6.37 0.74 17.24
C GLN A 254 -6.58 1.97 18.15
N ASP A 255 -6.44 1.80 19.47
CA ASP A 255 -6.56 2.89 20.45
C ASP A 255 -5.52 3.99 20.19
N GLU A 256 -4.28 3.62 19.87
CA GLU A 256 -3.20 4.58 19.62
C GLU A 256 -3.29 5.25 18.25
N LEU A 257 -3.70 4.51 17.20
CA LEU A 257 -3.98 5.09 15.89
C LEU A 257 -5.11 6.13 15.94
N GLN A 258 -6.17 5.85 16.71
CA GLN A 258 -7.28 6.79 16.90
C GLN A 258 -6.92 7.97 17.81
N ALA A 259 -6.17 7.74 18.90
CA ALA A 259 -5.75 8.80 19.82
C ALA A 259 -4.77 9.81 19.21
N LEU A 260 -4.00 9.39 18.20
CA LEU A 260 -3.11 10.25 17.41
C LEU A 260 -3.77 10.76 16.11
N GLU A 261 -5.05 10.40 15.87
CA GLU A 261 -5.83 10.75 14.68
C GLU A 261 -5.08 10.48 13.36
N ILE A 262 -4.48 9.28 13.24
CA ILE A 262 -3.72 8.88 12.04
C ILE A 262 -4.65 8.71 10.84
N GLU A 263 -4.19 9.15 9.66
CA GLU A 263 -4.96 9.16 8.41
C GLU A 263 -4.31 8.30 7.30
N HIS A 264 -3.02 7.99 7.44
CA HIS A 264 -2.28 7.15 6.51
C HIS A 264 -1.45 6.06 7.20
N LEU A 265 -1.56 4.82 6.71
CA LEU A 265 -0.81 3.65 7.16
C LEU A 265 0.19 3.20 6.09
N SER A 266 1.47 3.50 6.31
CA SER A 266 2.60 2.95 5.54
C SER A 266 3.02 1.62 6.14
N ILE A 267 2.93 0.53 5.38
CA ILE A 267 3.02 -0.84 5.90
C ILE A 267 4.32 -1.50 5.45
N VAL A 268 5.14 -1.92 6.41
CA VAL A 268 6.33 -2.75 6.22
C VAL A 268 6.00 -4.19 6.63
N ALA A 269 5.81 -5.08 5.67
CA ALA A 269 5.43 -6.47 5.95
C ALA A 269 6.59 -7.46 5.72
N ASP A 270 6.68 -8.51 6.54
CA ASP A 270 7.56 -9.67 6.35
C ASP A 270 7.01 -10.64 5.27
N GLU A 271 7.77 -11.68 4.91
CA GLU A 271 7.40 -12.66 3.87
C GLU A 271 5.99 -13.24 4.10
N GLY A 272 5.19 -13.33 3.03
CA GLY A 272 3.81 -13.82 3.04
C GLY A 272 2.76 -12.73 3.29
N LEU A 273 3.01 -11.80 4.22
CA LEU A 273 2.07 -10.72 4.57
C LEU A 273 1.99 -9.61 3.51
N ARG A 274 3.06 -9.40 2.73
CA ARG A 274 3.14 -8.37 1.66
C ARG A 274 2.07 -8.46 0.55
N SER A 275 1.33 -9.56 0.47
CA SER A 275 0.24 -9.77 -0.50
C SER A 275 -1.17 -9.72 0.11
N LEU A 276 -1.27 -9.26 1.37
CA LEU A 276 -2.52 -9.08 2.10
C LEU A 276 -3.27 -7.84 1.58
N PRO A 277 -4.51 -7.95 1.09
CA PRO A 277 -5.35 -6.79 0.77
C PRO A 277 -5.82 -6.10 2.05
N MET A 278 -4.95 -5.27 2.62
CA MET A 278 -5.15 -4.54 3.88
C MET A 278 -6.45 -3.74 3.90
N ALA A 279 -6.81 -3.11 2.77
CA ALA A 279 -8.04 -2.35 2.59
C ALA A 279 -9.33 -3.15 2.86
N ALA A 280 -9.30 -4.48 2.68
CA ALA A 280 -10.43 -5.37 2.94
C ALA A 280 -10.34 -6.13 4.28
N LEU A 281 -9.40 -5.76 5.17
CA LEU A 281 -9.50 -6.14 6.59
C LEU A 281 -10.74 -5.47 7.19
N HIS A 282 -11.50 -6.21 7.99
CA HIS A 282 -12.83 -5.81 8.46
C HIS A 282 -12.89 -5.99 9.98
N ASP A 283 -13.29 -4.96 10.73
CA ASP A 283 -13.21 -4.97 12.19
C ASP A 283 -14.38 -5.74 12.84
N GLY A 284 -15.54 -5.73 12.19
CA GLY A 284 -16.79 -6.32 12.68
C GLY A 284 -18.01 -5.49 12.25
N GLU A 285 -17.81 -4.18 12.05
CA GLU A 285 -18.82 -3.22 11.60
C GLU A 285 -18.47 -2.62 10.22
N GLY A 286 -17.18 -2.40 9.90
CA GLY A 286 -16.72 -1.87 8.61
C GLY A 286 -15.31 -2.34 8.19
N PHE A 287 -14.81 -1.79 7.08
CA PHE A 287 -13.50 -2.09 6.48
C PHE A 287 -12.43 -1.05 6.83
N LEU A 288 -11.17 -1.47 6.93
CA LEU A 288 -10.01 -0.62 7.26
C LEU A 288 -9.81 0.59 6.31
N VAL A 289 -10.27 0.46 5.06
CA VAL A 289 -10.25 1.54 4.05
C VAL A 289 -11.18 2.71 4.38
N GLU A 290 -12.20 2.49 5.21
CA GLU A 290 -13.15 3.52 5.66
C GLU A 290 -12.49 4.47 6.67
N ASP A 291 -11.55 3.97 7.47
CA ASP A 291 -10.77 4.74 8.45
C ASP A 291 -9.49 5.37 7.84
N TYR A 292 -8.65 4.59 7.13
CA TYR A 292 -7.27 5.01 6.77
C TYR A 292 -6.93 4.82 5.29
N SER A 293 -6.07 5.68 4.75
CA SER A 293 -5.34 5.40 3.51
C SER A 293 -4.17 4.45 3.75
N MET A 294 -3.75 3.67 2.75
CA MET A 294 -2.73 2.63 2.93
C MET A 294 -1.74 2.60 1.76
N GLY A 295 -0.49 2.25 2.07
CA GLY A 295 0.55 1.92 1.08
C GLY A 295 1.52 0.88 1.64
N LEU A 296 2.04 -0.01 0.79
CA LEU A 296 3.05 -1.00 1.16
C LEU A 296 4.45 -0.44 0.84
N ILE A 297 5.30 -0.31 1.86
CA ILE A 297 6.67 0.20 1.69
C ILE A 297 7.69 -0.94 1.93
N PRO A 298 8.79 -1.04 1.15
CA PRO A 298 9.79 -2.08 1.38
C PRO A 298 10.49 -1.91 2.74
N SER A 299 10.90 -0.68 3.05
CA SER A 299 11.36 -0.24 4.36
C SER A 299 11.34 1.30 4.39
N LEU A 300 11.56 1.92 5.56
CA LEU A 300 11.71 3.38 5.66
C LEU A 300 12.87 3.88 4.79
N SER A 301 13.93 3.08 4.73
CA SER A 301 15.20 3.37 4.06
C SER A 301 15.17 3.17 2.54
N LEU A 302 14.09 2.62 1.99
CA LEU A 302 13.96 2.23 0.58
C LEU A 302 12.81 2.94 -0.16
N ILE A 303 12.33 4.07 0.35
CA ILE A 303 11.32 4.93 -0.30
C ILE A 303 11.78 6.37 -0.42
N ASP A 304 11.24 7.09 -1.40
CA ASP A 304 11.51 8.51 -1.59
C ASP A 304 10.53 9.36 -0.78
N TRP A 305 11.06 10.03 0.25
CA TRP A 305 10.34 10.91 1.17
C TRP A 305 10.08 12.32 0.61
N ARG A 306 10.37 12.58 -0.67
CA ARG A 306 10.06 13.84 -1.35
C ARG A 306 8.65 13.81 -1.94
N TYR A 307 7.72 14.47 -1.27
CA TYR A 307 6.38 14.77 -1.78
C TYR A 307 6.43 15.47 -3.16
N GLN A 308 5.50 15.10 -4.04
CA GLN A 308 5.29 15.72 -5.34
C GLN A 308 3.79 15.64 -5.71
N PRO A 309 3.03 16.77 -5.69
CA PRO A 309 1.61 16.76 -5.99
C PRO A 309 1.32 16.37 -7.45
N LEU A 310 0.36 15.45 -7.67
CA LEU A 310 0.08 14.88 -8.99
C LEU A 310 -1.20 15.38 -9.68
N HIS A 311 -1.96 16.29 -9.09
CA HIS A 311 -3.20 16.82 -9.69
C HIS A 311 -3.01 17.55 -11.04
N ASN A 312 -1.78 17.92 -11.38
CA ASN A 312 -1.36 18.48 -12.69
C ASN A 312 -0.34 17.58 -13.42
N ALA A 313 -0.26 16.28 -13.07
CA ALA A 313 0.73 15.38 -13.62
C ALA A 313 0.50 15.06 -15.11
N THR A 314 1.58 15.12 -15.89
CA THR A 314 1.59 14.63 -17.26
C THR A 314 1.60 13.09 -17.27
N ILE A 315 0.61 12.48 -17.92
CA ILE A 315 0.43 11.02 -17.97
C ILE A 315 0.82 10.51 -19.36
N LEU A 316 1.55 9.38 -19.42
CA LEU A 316 1.65 8.54 -20.61
C LEU A 316 0.81 7.28 -20.38
N ALA A 317 -0.19 7.06 -21.21
CA ALA A 317 -1.10 5.93 -21.13
C ALA A 317 -0.89 4.99 -22.33
N MET A 318 -0.63 3.71 -22.07
CA MET A 318 -0.42 2.70 -23.12
C MET A 318 -1.17 1.40 -22.79
N GLY A 319 -1.63 0.67 -23.81
CA GLY A 319 -2.34 -0.59 -23.56
C GLY A 319 -2.72 -1.41 -24.80
N ALA A 320 -3.21 -2.62 -24.54
CA ALA A 320 -3.73 -3.53 -25.55
C ALA A 320 -5.12 -4.05 -25.17
N SER A 321 -6.07 -3.98 -26.11
CA SER A 321 -7.44 -4.50 -26.00
C SER A 321 -7.66 -5.77 -26.82
N GLU A 322 -6.84 -6.00 -27.84
CA GLU A 322 -6.94 -7.13 -28.78
C GLU A 322 -5.73 -8.05 -28.63
N PHE A 323 -5.96 -9.37 -28.57
CA PHE A 323 -4.93 -10.38 -28.37
C PHE A 323 -5.18 -11.62 -29.23
N ALA A 324 -4.10 -12.32 -29.63
CA ALA A 324 -4.20 -13.53 -30.46
C ALA A 324 -4.49 -14.81 -29.65
N GLU A 325 -3.96 -14.91 -28.43
CA GLU A 325 -4.06 -16.11 -27.58
C GLU A 325 -4.78 -15.88 -26.23
N GLN A 326 -5.12 -14.63 -25.90
CA GLN A 326 -5.79 -14.23 -24.65
C GLN A 326 -7.21 -13.74 -24.94
N PRO A 327 -8.10 -13.66 -23.93
CA PRO A 327 -9.35 -12.91 -24.04
C PRO A 327 -9.09 -11.42 -24.37
N PRO A 328 -9.94 -10.75 -25.16
CA PRO A 328 -9.86 -9.30 -25.35
C PRO A 328 -10.13 -8.56 -24.05
N LEU A 329 -9.62 -7.33 -23.94
CA LEU A 329 -9.85 -6.40 -22.84
C LEU A 329 -10.59 -5.16 -23.36
N PRO A 330 -11.92 -5.25 -23.60
CA PRO A 330 -12.70 -4.20 -24.25
C PRO A 330 -12.83 -2.90 -23.43
N ALA A 331 -12.49 -2.89 -22.13
CA ALA A 331 -12.40 -1.66 -21.35
C ALA A 331 -11.18 -0.79 -21.71
N VAL A 332 -10.05 -1.38 -22.09
CA VAL A 332 -8.76 -0.67 -22.24
C VAL A 332 -8.83 0.57 -23.15
N PRO A 333 -9.51 0.56 -24.32
CA PRO A 333 -9.62 1.76 -25.16
C PRO A 333 -10.40 2.90 -24.50
N ILE A 334 -11.28 2.59 -23.54
CA ILE A 334 -12.05 3.56 -22.77
C ILE A 334 -11.23 4.07 -21.58
N GLU A 335 -10.56 3.17 -20.86
CA GLU A 335 -9.64 3.50 -19.77
C GLU A 335 -8.58 4.53 -20.22
N LEU A 336 -7.85 4.23 -21.30
CA LEU A 336 -6.84 5.16 -21.84
C LEU A 336 -7.46 6.50 -22.29
N ASN A 337 -8.72 6.53 -22.72
CA ASN A 337 -9.42 7.75 -23.13
C ASN A 337 -9.84 8.63 -21.95
N LEU A 338 -10.21 8.04 -20.81
CA LEU A 338 -10.56 8.75 -19.58
C LEU A 338 -9.32 9.30 -18.87
N ILE A 339 -8.19 8.59 -18.97
CA ILE A 339 -6.91 8.95 -18.34
C ILE A 339 -6.20 10.11 -19.04
N THR A 340 -6.28 10.22 -20.37
CA THR A 340 -5.68 11.36 -21.09
C THR A 340 -6.36 11.63 -22.44
N GLU A 341 -6.75 12.88 -22.66
CA GLU A 341 -7.24 13.35 -23.96
C GLU A 341 -6.11 13.50 -25.01
N ASN A 342 -4.85 13.66 -24.58
CA ASN A 342 -3.74 13.99 -25.48
C ASN A 342 -3.31 12.79 -26.34
N PRO A 343 -3.48 12.83 -27.68
CA PRO A 343 -3.16 11.70 -28.55
C PRO A 343 -1.65 11.42 -28.64
N ASN A 344 -0.78 12.38 -28.28
CA ASN A 344 0.68 12.16 -28.25
C ASN A 344 1.15 11.46 -26.96
N GLN A 345 0.24 11.21 -26.03
CA GLN A 345 0.47 10.54 -24.73
C GLN A 345 -0.37 9.25 -24.61
N LYS A 346 -0.92 8.75 -25.72
CA LYS A 346 -1.85 7.61 -25.75
C LYS A 346 -1.51 6.62 -26.85
N TYR A 347 -1.20 5.38 -26.47
CA TYR A 347 -0.70 4.33 -27.38
C TYR A 347 -1.52 3.05 -27.21
N LEU A 348 -2.27 2.65 -28.24
CA LEU A 348 -3.19 1.50 -28.18
C LEU A 348 -2.83 0.45 -29.24
N ASN A 349 -2.95 -0.83 -28.90
CA ASN A 349 -2.77 -1.98 -29.79
C ASN A 349 -1.47 -1.86 -30.61
N ALA A 350 -1.54 -1.66 -31.94
CA ALA A 350 -0.36 -1.57 -32.80
C ALA A 350 0.69 -0.51 -32.38
N ASP A 351 0.29 0.50 -31.63
CA ASP A 351 1.17 1.54 -31.10
C ASP A 351 1.77 1.20 -29.72
N PHE A 352 1.25 0.19 -29.01
CA PHE A 352 1.75 -0.28 -27.70
C PHE A 352 2.83 -1.37 -27.83
N THR A 353 3.95 -1.01 -28.46
CA THR A 353 5.11 -1.91 -28.62
C THR A 353 6.21 -1.62 -27.60
N TYR A 354 7.07 -2.60 -27.30
CA TYR A 354 8.29 -2.41 -26.51
C TYR A 354 9.14 -1.24 -27.04
N GLY A 355 9.24 -1.11 -28.38
CA GLY A 355 9.97 -0.03 -29.05
C GLY A 355 9.40 1.36 -28.74
N ASN A 356 8.08 1.52 -28.79
CA ASN A 356 7.42 2.79 -28.45
C ASN A 356 7.52 3.09 -26.95
N LEU A 357 7.27 2.11 -26.07
CA LEU A 357 7.42 2.25 -24.62
C LEU A 357 8.86 2.70 -24.26
N ARG A 358 9.87 2.04 -24.82
CA ARG A 358 11.28 2.41 -24.64
C ARG A 358 11.59 3.79 -25.21
N SER A 359 11.04 4.15 -26.36
CA SER A 359 11.23 5.48 -26.95
C SER A 359 10.66 6.59 -26.06
N GLN A 360 9.46 6.39 -25.49
CA GLN A 360 8.83 7.37 -24.62
C GLN A 360 9.49 7.45 -23.23
N ALA A 361 9.84 6.32 -22.62
CA ALA A 361 10.58 6.29 -21.35
C ALA A 361 11.93 7.03 -21.44
N ASN A 362 12.58 7.05 -22.62
CA ASN A 362 13.77 7.87 -22.86
C ASN A 362 13.49 9.36 -23.07
N GLN A 363 12.27 9.74 -23.51
CA GLN A 363 11.88 11.14 -23.75
C GLN A 363 11.45 11.90 -22.49
N ARG A 364 10.96 11.20 -21.45
CA ARG A 364 10.73 11.75 -20.09
C ARG A 364 9.75 12.93 -20.04
N GLN A 365 8.67 12.86 -20.82
CA GLN A 365 7.64 13.91 -20.91
C GLN A 365 6.37 13.60 -20.09
N PHE A 366 6.50 12.77 -19.06
CA PHE A 366 5.43 12.32 -18.18
C PHE A 366 5.96 12.06 -16.75
N GLN A 367 5.12 12.29 -15.76
CA GLN A 367 5.33 11.93 -14.35
C GLN A 367 4.62 10.61 -13.98
N ILE A 368 3.60 10.22 -14.74
CA ILE A 368 2.84 8.98 -14.55
C ILE A 368 2.93 8.12 -15.82
N LEU A 369 3.24 6.84 -15.68
CA LEU A 369 3.09 5.83 -16.73
C LEU A 369 1.92 4.91 -16.37
N HIS A 370 1.01 4.70 -17.30
CA HIS A 370 -0.11 3.77 -17.15
C HIS A 370 -0.03 2.68 -18.22
N LEU A 371 -0.09 1.42 -17.79
CA LEU A 371 -0.04 0.23 -18.66
C LEU A 371 -1.30 -0.63 -18.44
N ALA A 372 -2.18 -0.71 -19.45
CA ALA A 372 -3.44 -1.45 -19.41
C ALA A 372 -3.44 -2.64 -20.38
N THR A 373 -3.29 -3.87 -19.86
CA THR A 373 -3.05 -5.08 -20.67
C THR A 373 -3.14 -6.36 -19.81
N HIS A 374 -2.98 -7.53 -20.42
CA HIS A 374 -2.70 -8.76 -19.68
C HIS A 374 -1.28 -8.74 -19.08
N ALA A 375 -1.16 -9.17 -17.83
CA ALA A 375 0.12 -9.51 -17.23
C ALA A 375 0.01 -10.85 -16.50
N ARG A 376 1.16 -11.48 -16.25
CA ARG A 376 1.22 -12.77 -15.58
C ARG A 376 2.53 -12.93 -14.82
N PHE A 377 2.45 -12.98 -13.50
CA PHE A 377 3.52 -13.53 -12.66
C PHE A 377 3.50 -15.06 -12.70
N ARG A 378 4.66 -15.71 -12.54
CA ARG A 378 4.78 -17.17 -12.44
C ARG A 378 5.66 -17.56 -11.25
N LYS A 379 5.03 -18.02 -10.16
CA LYS A 379 5.72 -18.47 -8.96
C LYS A 379 6.73 -19.58 -9.26
N GLY A 380 7.95 -19.45 -8.73
CA GLY A 380 9.08 -20.35 -8.98
C GLY A 380 9.72 -20.20 -10.37
N ALA A 381 9.27 -19.24 -11.19
CA ALA A 381 9.81 -18.95 -12.51
C ALA A 381 9.67 -17.45 -12.86
N PRO A 382 10.27 -16.52 -12.09
CA PRO A 382 10.13 -15.08 -12.32
C PRO A 382 10.68 -14.60 -13.68
N ASP A 383 11.66 -15.32 -14.25
CA ASP A 383 12.15 -15.08 -15.62
C ASP A 383 11.13 -15.45 -16.72
N ALA A 384 10.00 -16.08 -16.34
CA ALA A 384 8.85 -16.33 -17.21
C ALA A 384 7.61 -15.49 -16.80
N ALA A 385 7.81 -14.44 -16.00
CA ALA A 385 6.80 -13.42 -15.73
C ALA A 385 6.85 -12.31 -16.79
N TYR A 386 5.69 -11.90 -17.31
CA TYR A 386 5.59 -10.89 -18.36
C TYR A 386 4.41 -9.93 -18.18
N ILE A 387 4.56 -8.70 -18.66
CA ILE A 387 3.49 -7.78 -19.03
C ILE A 387 3.36 -7.86 -20.55
N GLN A 388 2.18 -8.18 -21.06
CA GLN A 388 1.96 -8.46 -22.47
C GLN A 388 1.89 -7.16 -23.27
N LEU A 389 2.72 -7.05 -24.31
CA LEU A 389 2.74 -5.89 -25.21
C LEU A 389 2.17 -6.28 -26.58
N TRP A 390 2.09 -5.33 -27.52
CA TRP A 390 1.74 -5.65 -28.90
C TRP A 390 2.93 -6.18 -29.71
N GLY A 391 2.71 -7.29 -30.41
CA GLY A 391 3.71 -7.96 -31.25
C GLY A 391 4.18 -9.27 -30.63
N GLU A 392 5.49 -9.53 -30.74
CA GLU A 392 6.15 -10.73 -30.20
C GLU A 392 7.06 -10.40 -28.99
N ASP A 393 7.27 -9.12 -28.68
CA ASP A 393 8.18 -8.63 -27.64
C ASP A 393 7.44 -8.26 -26.34
N ASP A 394 7.26 -9.22 -25.43
CA ASP A 394 6.70 -8.98 -24.09
C ASP A 394 7.68 -8.25 -23.13
N LEU A 395 7.14 -7.44 -22.21
CA LEU A 395 7.94 -6.82 -21.14
C LEU A 395 8.14 -7.79 -19.98
N GLN A 396 9.32 -8.41 -19.97
CA GLN A 396 9.78 -9.28 -18.87
C GLN A 396 10.17 -8.48 -17.62
N LEU A 397 10.11 -9.12 -16.46
CA LEU A 397 10.44 -8.53 -15.16
C LEU A 397 11.79 -7.79 -15.14
N LYS A 398 12.85 -8.42 -15.68
CA LYS A 398 14.20 -7.84 -15.79
C LYS A 398 14.27 -6.66 -16.77
N GLY A 399 13.38 -6.61 -17.76
CA GLY A 399 13.29 -5.54 -18.76
C GLY A 399 12.91 -4.18 -18.16
N LEU A 400 12.18 -4.15 -17.05
CA LEU A 400 11.86 -2.89 -16.36
C LEU A 400 13.12 -2.12 -15.93
N ARG A 401 14.16 -2.82 -15.45
CA ARG A 401 15.43 -2.22 -15.04
C ARG A 401 16.15 -1.51 -16.21
N GLU A 402 15.91 -1.91 -17.46
CA GLU A 402 16.54 -1.30 -18.64
C GLU A 402 16.07 0.15 -18.90
N PHE A 403 14.89 0.54 -18.41
CA PHE A 403 14.34 1.88 -18.65
C PHE A 403 15.01 2.99 -17.83
N ASN A 404 15.76 2.65 -16.77
CA ASN A 404 16.62 3.59 -16.03
C ASN A 404 15.84 4.82 -15.51
N LEU A 405 14.77 4.55 -14.75
CA LEU A 405 13.76 5.53 -14.33
C LEU A 405 14.19 6.38 -13.12
N TYR A 406 15.26 5.98 -12.42
CA TYR A 406 15.82 6.68 -11.24
C TYR A 406 16.43 8.08 -11.50
N ARG A 407 16.57 8.51 -12.76
CA ARG A 407 17.13 9.84 -13.09
C ARG A 407 16.05 10.90 -13.09
N ASP A 408 16.42 12.11 -12.69
CA ASP A 408 15.61 13.32 -12.69
C ASP A 408 15.04 13.70 -14.09
N PRO A 409 13.75 14.08 -14.21
CA PRO A 409 12.68 13.82 -13.25
C PRO A 409 12.42 12.31 -13.15
N ALA A 410 12.34 11.81 -11.92
CA ALA A 410 12.02 10.41 -11.66
C ALA A 410 10.56 10.11 -12.00
N LEU A 411 10.22 8.84 -12.23
CA LEU A 411 8.82 8.47 -12.46
C LEU A 411 8.06 8.44 -11.13
N GLU A 412 7.09 9.34 -10.97
CA GLU A 412 6.31 9.51 -9.73
C GLU A 412 5.35 8.36 -9.48
N LEU A 413 4.74 7.81 -10.54
CA LEU A 413 3.82 6.69 -10.45
C LEU A 413 3.87 5.81 -11.70
N LEU A 414 3.95 4.49 -11.49
CA LEU A 414 3.62 3.48 -12.49
C LEU A 414 2.30 2.82 -12.12
N VAL A 415 1.28 2.90 -12.97
CA VAL A 415 0.03 2.14 -12.84
C VAL A 415 0.09 0.92 -13.74
N LEU A 416 0.02 -0.26 -13.12
CA LEU A 416 -0.04 -1.55 -13.79
C LEU A 416 -1.48 -2.07 -13.75
N SER A 417 -2.30 -1.57 -14.68
CA SER A 417 -3.69 -1.99 -14.90
C SER A 417 -3.74 -3.36 -15.59
N ALA A 418 -3.24 -4.36 -14.86
CA ALA A 418 -2.96 -5.70 -15.35
C ALA A 418 -2.87 -6.70 -14.17
N CYS A 419 -3.22 -7.97 -14.41
CA CYS A 419 -3.34 -9.02 -13.39
C CYS A 419 -2.02 -9.46 -12.71
N ASP A 420 -2.10 -9.85 -11.44
CA ASP A 420 -1.01 -10.42 -10.61
C ASP A 420 0.28 -9.57 -10.57
N THR A 421 0.19 -8.23 -10.68
CA THR A 421 1.37 -7.36 -10.85
C THR A 421 2.08 -6.94 -9.55
N ALA A 422 1.39 -6.96 -8.41
CA ALA A 422 1.97 -6.81 -7.07
C ALA A 422 2.28 -8.16 -6.39
N VAL A 423 2.01 -9.28 -7.07
CA VAL A 423 2.22 -10.63 -6.52
C VAL A 423 3.65 -11.10 -6.82
N GLY A 424 4.35 -11.56 -5.78
CA GLY A 424 5.72 -12.08 -5.88
C GLY A 424 5.92 -13.41 -5.15
N ASP A 425 7.17 -13.85 -5.10
CA ASP A 425 7.64 -14.95 -4.25
C ASP A 425 9.05 -14.66 -3.71
N ALA A 426 9.61 -15.56 -2.90
CA ALA A 426 10.95 -15.43 -2.29
C ALA A 426 12.13 -15.33 -3.30
N THR A 427 11.88 -15.39 -4.62
CA THR A 427 12.86 -15.17 -5.68
C THR A 427 12.59 -13.93 -6.53
N ALA A 428 11.41 -13.31 -6.37
CA ALA A 428 11.04 -12.02 -6.97
C ALA A 428 9.94 -11.38 -6.12
N GLU A 429 10.35 -10.71 -5.04
CA GLU A 429 9.43 -10.13 -4.07
C GLU A 429 8.69 -8.92 -4.65
N LEU A 430 7.40 -8.78 -4.34
CA LEU A 430 6.48 -7.77 -4.89
C LEU A 430 6.31 -7.78 -6.42
N GLY A 431 6.84 -8.79 -7.12
CA GLY A 431 6.65 -8.98 -8.56
C GLY A 431 7.06 -7.75 -9.38
N PHE A 432 6.19 -7.31 -10.29
CA PHE A 432 6.45 -6.16 -11.16
C PHE A 432 6.53 -4.85 -10.38
N ALA A 433 5.81 -4.70 -9.26
CA ALA A 433 5.96 -3.53 -8.41
C ALA A 433 7.39 -3.46 -7.81
N GLY A 434 7.91 -4.58 -7.31
CA GLY A 434 9.30 -4.66 -6.86
C GLY A 434 10.30 -4.29 -7.95
N ALA A 435 10.17 -4.87 -9.16
CA ALA A 435 11.05 -4.58 -10.29
C ALA A 435 10.93 -3.14 -10.84
N ALA A 436 9.80 -2.47 -10.65
CA ALA A 436 9.63 -1.06 -11.02
C ALA A 436 10.27 -0.12 -9.98
N LEU A 437 10.17 -0.40 -8.68
CA LEU A 437 10.96 0.33 -7.67
C LEU A 437 12.48 0.17 -7.93
N GLN A 438 12.94 -1.04 -8.29
CA GLN A 438 14.32 -1.30 -8.73
C GLN A 438 14.74 -0.49 -9.97
N ALA A 439 13.81 -0.23 -10.90
CA ALA A 439 14.06 0.62 -12.06
C ALA A 439 14.16 2.11 -11.69
N GLY A 440 13.68 2.51 -10.51
CA GLY A 440 13.70 3.88 -10.00
C GLY A 440 12.38 4.63 -10.09
N VAL A 441 11.25 3.92 -10.14
CA VAL A 441 9.93 4.53 -9.93
C VAL A 441 9.72 4.79 -8.43
N LYS A 442 9.15 5.94 -8.04
CA LYS A 442 8.85 6.20 -6.62
C LYS A 442 7.72 5.33 -6.07
N SER A 443 6.67 5.14 -6.88
CA SER A 443 5.38 4.56 -6.47
C SER A 443 4.83 3.66 -7.57
N VAL A 444 4.21 2.53 -7.22
CA VAL A 444 3.59 1.61 -8.17
C VAL A 444 2.20 1.21 -7.70
N LEU A 445 1.16 1.46 -8.50
CA LEU A 445 -0.18 0.92 -8.28
C LEU A 445 -0.31 -0.39 -9.06
N ALA A 446 -0.48 -1.50 -8.35
CA ALA A 446 -0.43 -2.85 -8.95
C ALA A 446 -1.38 -3.84 -8.24
N SER A 447 -1.71 -4.95 -8.92
CA SER A 447 -2.79 -5.86 -8.53
C SER A 447 -2.33 -7.11 -7.76
N LEU A 448 -3.13 -7.53 -6.79
CA LEU A 448 -2.91 -8.66 -5.88
C LEU A 448 -3.52 -10.00 -6.37
N TRP A 449 -4.27 -9.99 -7.47
CA TRP A 449 -4.86 -11.17 -8.12
C TRP A 449 -5.26 -10.89 -9.58
N GLN A 450 -5.94 -11.86 -10.21
CA GLN A 450 -6.58 -11.71 -11.52
C GLN A 450 -7.83 -10.82 -11.42
N VAL A 451 -7.76 -9.63 -12.01
CA VAL A 451 -8.80 -8.57 -11.91
C VAL A 451 -9.86 -8.66 -13.00
N SER A 452 -11.00 -8.01 -12.78
CA SER A 452 -12.09 -7.90 -13.76
C SER A 452 -11.91 -6.64 -14.62
N ASP A 453 -11.92 -6.78 -15.95
CA ASP A 453 -11.81 -5.68 -16.93
C ASP A 453 -12.72 -4.48 -16.57
N LEU A 454 -14.01 -4.74 -16.31
CA LEU A 454 -15.00 -3.72 -15.93
C LEU A 454 -14.79 -3.15 -14.51
N GLY A 455 -14.34 -3.96 -13.56
CA GLY A 455 -14.03 -3.51 -12.20
C GLY A 455 -12.77 -2.65 -12.14
N THR A 456 -11.77 -2.98 -12.96
CA THR A 456 -10.55 -2.20 -13.12
C THR A 456 -10.84 -0.86 -13.80
N LEU A 457 -11.64 -0.84 -14.86
CA LEU A 457 -12.12 0.41 -15.49
C LEU A 457 -12.80 1.33 -14.47
N ALA A 458 -13.66 0.78 -13.61
CA ALA A 458 -14.35 1.52 -12.55
C ALA A 458 -13.37 2.12 -11.53
N LEU A 459 -12.45 1.29 -11.00
CA LEU A 459 -11.48 1.74 -10.01
C LEU A 459 -10.48 2.74 -10.59
N MET A 460 -9.96 2.51 -11.80
CA MET A 460 -8.97 3.38 -12.43
C MET A 460 -9.57 4.71 -12.88
N ASN A 461 -10.79 4.73 -13.44
CA ASN A 461 -11.49 5.98 -13.72
C ASN A 461 -11.71 6.81 -12.45
N SER A 462 -12.09 6.17 -11.33
CA SER A 462 -12.18 6.88 -10.05
C SER A 462 -10.82 7.37 -9.60
N PHE A 463 -9.81 6.50 -9.55
CA PHE A 463 -8.45 6.82 -9.09
C PHE A 463 -7.85 8.04 -9.81
N TYR A 464 -7.99 8.14 -11.13
CA TYR A 464 -7.52 9.31 -11.88
C TYR A 464 -8.43 10.55 -11.72
N THR A 465 -9.70 10.37 -11.34
CA THR A 465 -10.56 11.49 -10.90
C THR A 465 -10.08 12.03 -9.56
N GLU A 466 -9.89 11.17 -8.56
CA GLU A 466 -9.45 11.60 -7.22
C GLU A 466 -8.01 12.16 -7.25
N LEU A 467 -7.10 11.54 -8.02
CA LEU A 467 -5.71 12.01 -8.16
C LEU A 467 -5.59 13.35 -8.89
N ALA A 468 -6.63 13.75 -9.64
CA ALA A 468 -6.73 15.06 -10.30
C ALA A 468 -7.39 16.13 -9.42
N ASP A 469 -7.96 15.76 -8.27
CA ASP A 469 -8.57 16.70 -7.34
C ASP A 469 -7.49 17.45 -6.53
N PRO A 470 -7.50 18.80 -6.49
CA PRO A 470 -6.51 19.56 -5.74
C PRO A 470 -6.59 19.41 -4.21
N ASP A 471 -7.73 18.96 -3.66
CA ASP A 471 -7.89 18.71 -2.23
C ASP A 471 -7.36 17.31 -1.82
N VAL A 472 -7.14 16.39 -2.77
CA VAL A 472 -6.55 15.07 -2.54
C VAL A 472 -5.02 15.15 -2.65
N THR A 473 -4.35 15.30 -1.51
CA THR A 473 -2.91 15.63 -1.48
C THR A 473 -1.98 14.44 -1.71
N ILE A 474 -2.38 13.19 -1.48
CA ILE A 474 -1.48 12.01 -1.59
C ILE A 474 -2.04 10.88 -2.46
N LYS A 475 -1.13 10.16 -3.14
CA LYS A 475 -1.44 9.01 -4.03
C LYS A 475 -2.24 7.92 -3.33
N ALA A 476 -1.98 7.67 -2.04
CA ALA A 476 -2.70 6.67 -1.25
C ALA A 476 -4.15 7.05 -0.93
N GLU A 477 -4.47 8.35 -0.78
CA GLU A 477 -5.84 8.81 -0.53
C GLU A 477 -6.66 8.80 -1.83
N ALA A 478 -6.05 9.12 -2.97
CA ALA A 478 -6.69 8.94 -4.27
C ALA A 478 -7.11 7.48 -4.53
N LEU A 479 -6.29 6.51 -4.08
CA LEU A 479 -6.68 5.09 -4.10
C LEU A 479 -7.79 4.78 -3.09
N ARG A 480 -7.70 5.30 -1.87
CA ARG A 480 -8.71 5.08 -0.83
C ARG A 480 -10.09 5.58 -1.27
N GLN A 481 -10.18 6.82 -1.75
CA GLN A 481 -11.43 7.41 -2.24
C GLN A 481 -11.99 6.61 -3.42
N ALA A 482 -11.15 6.18 -4.37
CA ALA A 482 -11.57 5.27 -5.44
C ALA A 482 -12.14 3.95 -4.93
N GLN A 483 -11.55 3.37 -3.88
CA GLN A 483 -12.04 2.13 -3.25
C GLN A 483 -13.39 2.35 -2.52
N LEU A 484 -13.53 3.45 -1.79
CA LEU A 484 -14.76 3.83 -1.10
C LEU A 484 -15.93 4.07 -2.06
N ARG A 485 -15.69 4.72 -3.21
CA ARG A 485 -16.73 4.99 -4.21
C ARG A 485 -17.26 3.73 -4.89
N LEU A 486 -16.47 2.66 -4.98
CA LEU A 486 -16.95 1.32 -5.35
C LEU A 486 -17.70 0.64 -4.20
N LEU A 487 -17.16 0.64 -2.97
CA LEU A 487 -17.78 0.07 -1.77
C LEU A 487 -19.17 0.68 -1.47
N ASN A 488 -19.31 1.99 -1.60
CA ASN A 488 -20.55 2.74 -1.40
C ASN A 488 -21.52 2.67 -2.59
N ARG A 489 -21.13 2.01 -3.70
CA ARG A 489 -21.90 1.89 -4.97
C ARG A 489 -22.21 3.22 -5.66
N GLU A 490 -21.42 4.26 -5.37
CA GLU A 490 -21.49 5.53 -6.09
C GLU A 490 -21.11 5.34 -7.56
N ILE A 491 -20.12 4.48 -7.81
CA ILE A 491 -19.81 3.97 -9.14
C ILE A 491 -20.55 2.64 -9.32
N SER A 492 -21.58 2.68 -10.17
CA SER A 492 -22.40 1.51 -10.51
C SER A 492 -22.55 1.36 -12.02
N VAL A 493 -22.76 0.13 -12.46
CA VAL A 493 -23.02 -0.21 -13.86
C VAL A 493 -24.52 -0.31 -14.08
N GLN A 494 -25.07 0.47 -15.00
CA GLN A 494 -26.51 0.51 -15.27
C GLN A 494 -26.78 0.73 -16.77
N GLN A 495 -27.66 -0.07 -17.36
CA GLN A 495 -28.15 0.09 -18.74
C GLN A 495 -27.06 0.15 -19.84
N GLY A 496 -25.87 -0.39 -19.59
CA GLY A 496 -24.72 -0.30 -20.50
C GLY A 496 -23.84 0.94 -20.30
N TYR A 497 -23.95 1.61 -19.15
CA TYR A 497 -23.09 2.71 -18.73
C TYR A 497 -22.44 2.41 -17.38
N LEU A 498 -21.24 2.98 -17.17
CA LEU A 498 -20.50 3.01 -15.91
C LEU A 498 -20.46 4.48 -15.45
N GLY A 499 -21.36 4.87 -14.55
CA GLY A 499 -21.66 6.29 -14.34
C GLY A 499 -22.15 6.94 -15.64
N GLU A 500 -21.43 7.95 -16.14
CA GLU A 500 -21.72 8.59 -17.45
C GLU A 500 -20.99 7.92 -18.64
N VAL A 501 -20.06 7.00 -18.39
CA VAL A 501 -19.23 6.37 -19.42
C VAL A 501 -19.99 5.26 -20.13
N ALA A 502 -20.20 5.39 -21.45
CA ALA A 502 -20.82 4.34 -22.26
C ALA A 502 -19.89 3.12 -22.41
N LEU A 503 -20.40 1.92 -22.11
CA LEU A 503 -19.67 0.66 -22.24
C LEU A 503 -19.87 0.01 -23.62
N PRO A 504 -18.90 -0.80 -24.09
CA PRO A 504 -19.05 -1.60 -25.30
C PRO A 504 -20.06 -2.73 -25.07
N SER A 505 -20.60 -3.31 -26.15
CA SER A 505 -21.53 -4.46 -26.10
C SER A 505 -21.01 -5.59 -25.22
N ASP A 506 -19.71 -5.82 -25.28
CA ASP A 506 -19.03 -6.97 -24.68
C ASP A 506 -18.89 -6.82 -23.16
N LEU A 507 -19.09 -5.61 -22.63
CA LEU A 507 -19.23 -5.33 -21.20
C LEU A 507 -20.68 -5.03 -20.79
N ALA A 508 -21.59 -4.76 -21.73
CA ALA A 508 -22.99 -4.44 -21.45
C ALA A 508 -23.78 -5.63 -20.87
N ASP A 509 -23.37 -6.88 -21.11
CA ASP A 509 -23.96 -8.06 -20.47
C ASP A 509 -23.68 -8.12 -18.94
N TYR A 510 -22.66 -7.40 -18.45
CA TYR A 510 -22.34 -7.22 -17.03
C TYR A 510 -23.10 -6.03 -16.38
N SER A 511 -24.13 -5.50 -17.03
CA SER A 511 -24.85 -4.28 -16.61
C SER A 511 -25.70 -4.36 -15.32
N ASN A 512 -25.50 -5.40 -14.51
CA ASN A 512 -26.04 -5.52 -13.15
C ASN A 512 -24.98 -6.04 -12.14
N THR A 513 -23.69 -5.94 -12.47
CA THR A 513 -22.60 -6.34 -11.56
C THR A 513 -22.47 -5.36 -10.40
N ASP A 514 -22.59 -5.86 -9.17
CA ASP A 514 -22.37 -5.08 -7.95
C ASP A 514 -20.87 -4.96 -7.65
N LEU A 515 -20.31 -3.79 -7.95
CA LEU A 515 -18.87 -3.51 -7.78
C LEU A 515 -18.45 -3.28 -6.33
N SER A 516 -19.40 -3.29 -5.37
CA SER A 516 -19.07 -3.11 -3.94
C SER A 516 -18.32 -4.28 -3.31
N HIS A 517 -18.33 -5.46 -3.95
CA HIS A 517 -17.68 -6.64 -3.38
C HIS A 517 -16.15 -6.44 -3.37
N PRO A 518 -15.42 -6.69 -2.26
CA PRO A 518 -14.03 -6.26 -2.13
C PRO A 518 -13.05 -6.85 -3.16
N TYR A 519 -13.43 -7.94 -3.85
CA TYR A 519 -12.76 -8.44 -5.04
C TYR A 519 -12.44 -7.37 -6.10
N TYR A 520 -13.31 -6.37 -6.28
CA TYR A 520 -13.17 -5.34 -7.31
C TYR A 520 -12.26 -4.18 -6.87
N TRP A 521 -12.41 -3.71 -5.63
CA TRP A 521 -11.73 -2.50 -5.14
C TRP A 521 -10.44 -2.80 -4.35
N SER A 522 -10.41 -3.82 -3.50
CA SER A 522 -9.22 -4.18 -2.70
C SER A 522 -8.14 -4.94 -3.48
N ALA A 523 -8.37 -5.17 -4.78
CA ALA A 523 -7.43 -5.86 -5.66
C ALA A 523 -6.15 -5.09 -5.93
N PHE A 524 -6.19 -3.75 -5.88
CA PHE A 524 -5.02 -2.90 -6.13
C PHE A 524 -4.44 -2.37 -4.82
N THR A 525 -3.12 -2.31 -4.77
CA THR A 525 -2.35 -1.72 -3.67
C THR A 525 -1.27 -0.78 -4.22
N LEU A 526 -1.00 0.29 -3.49
CA LEU A 526 0.09 1.22 -3.78
C LEU A 526 1.37 0.72 -3.10
N VAL A 527 2.46 0.62 -3.87
CA VAL A 527 3.74 0.06 -3.42
C VAL A 527 4.84 1.10 -3.60
N GLY A 528 5.66 1.31 -2.56
CA GLY A 528 6.63 2.41 -2.51
C GLY A 528 6.04 3.69 -1.93
N SER A 529 6.56 4.85 -2.34
CA SER A 529 6.22 6.16 -1.78
C SER A 529 4.71 6.48 -1.91
N PRO A 530 3.97 6.73 -0.80
CA PRO A 530 2.51 6.91 -0.85
C PRO A 530 2.05 8.36 -1.08
N TRP A 531 2.98 9.31 -1.11
CA TRP A 531 2.78 10.76 -1.31
C TRP A 531 3.34 11.22 -2.67
#